data_AF-A0AAW0XSI1-F1
#
_entry.id   AF-A0AAW0XSI1-F1
#
_cell.length_a   1.000
_cell.length_b   1.000
_cell.length_c   1.000
_cell.angle_alpha   90.00
_cell.angle_beta   90.00
_cell.angle_gamma   90.00
#
_symmetry.space_group_name_H-M   'P 1'
#
loop_
_entity.id
_entity.type
_entity.pdbx_description
1 polymer ?
#
loop_
_entity_poly.entity_id
_entity_poly.type
_entity_poly.pdbx_seq_one_letter_code
_entity_poly.pdbx_strand_id
1 'polypeptide(L)'
;TMVVGVSRLFTSKVFRKKIHDILKVGIGGTLAFGGISIYFKNEKFYDSLVMPMLHKLEPETAHNVAVMAAKYNLVPEVNLKESELLESRVLNLLFKTPIGLAAGFDKNGEAVEGLFKMGFSFVEVGSVTPLPQPGNPKPRVFRLKEDLAIINRYGFNSDGHEAVYERLSQLPPPGHRKAVLGVNLGKNKNSVDHVQDFILGVKKFGPVADYLVINISRINTYHWCGWCCKWPRCL
;
A
#
# COMPACT_ATOMS: atom_id res chain seq x y z
N THR A 1 -37.17 47.02 -25.24
CA THR A 1 -35.81 47.48 -24.85
C THR A 1 -35.14 46.66 -23.74
N MET A 2 -35.78 45.62 -23.18
CA MET A 2 -35.23 44.84 -22.04
C MET A 2 -34.46 43.55 -22.41
N VAL A 3 -34.32 43.19 -23.70
CA VAL A 3 -33.68 41.92 -24.09
C VAL A 3 -32.18 42.09 -24.44
N VAL A 4 -31.69 43.31 -24.61
CA VAL A 4 -30.29 43.60 -25.02
C VAL A 4 -29.36 43.84 -23.80
N GLY A 5 -29.93 44.10 -22.61
CA GLY A 5 -29.15 44.40 -21.40
C GLY A 5 -28.56 43.16 -20.71
N VAL A 6 -29.24 42.01 -20.79
CA VAL A 6 -28.83 40.78 -20.09
C VAL A 6 -27.66 40.09 -20.81
N SER A 7 -27.58 40.22 -22.13
CA SER A 7 -26.54 39.60 -22.96
C SER A 7 -25.17 40.30 -22.88
N ARG A 8 -25.10 41.57 -22.43
CA ARG A 8 -23.83 42.29 -22.19
C ARG A 8 -23.23 42.07 -20.79
N LEU A 9 -24.01 41.59 -19.82
CA LEU A 9 -23.52 41.30 -18.46
C LEU A 9 -22.62 40.06 -18.41
N PHE A 10 -22.92 39.05 -19.22
CA PHE A 10 -22.14 37.80 -19.32
C PHE A 10 -20.85 37.90 -20.15
N THR A 11 -20.66 38.98 -20.92
CA THR A 11 -19.51 39.18 -21.80
C THR A 11 -18.51 40.24 -21.29
N SER A 12 -18.73 40.81 -20.10
CA SER A 12 -17.83 41.84 -19.56
C SER A 12 -16.53 41.23 -19.02
N LYS A 13 -15.37 41.82 -19.39
CA LYS A 13 -14.05 41.49 -18.82
C LYS A 13 -14.06 41.48 -17.27
N VAL A 14 -14.89 42.32 -16.66
CA VAL A 14 -15.06 42.43 -15.21
C VAL A 14 -15.69 41.18 -14.61
N PHE A 15 -16.72 40.62 -15.25
CA PHE A 15 -17.37 39.39 -14.79
C PHE A 15 -16.43 38.18 -14.89
N ARG A 16 -15.68 38.05 -15.99
CA ARG A 16 -14.64 37.02 -16.14
C ARG A 16 -13.54 37.14 -15.08
N LYS A 17 -13.11 38.37 -14.76
CA LYS A 17 -12.12 38.63 -13.69
C LYS A 17 -12.65 38.21 -12.32
N LYS A 18 -13.91 38.56 -11.98
CA LYS A 18 -14.55 38.12 -10.72
C LYS A 18 -14.65 36.60 -10.61
N ILE A 19 -15.06 35.90 -11.68
CA ILE A 19 -15.08 34.42 -11.67
C ILE A 19 -13.67 33.86 -11.46
N HIS A 20 -12.68 34.42 -12.14
CA HIS A 20 -11.29 33.99 -12.01
C HIS A 20 -10.75 34.20 -10.59
N ASP A 21 -11.07 35.33 -9.96
CA ASP A 21 -10.67 35.63 -8.58
C ASP A 21 -11.37 34.71 -7.56
N ILE A 22 -12.67 34.42 -7.76
CA ILE A 22 -13.41 33.44 -6.94
C ILE A 22 -12.80 32.05 -7.08
N LEU A 23 -12.48 31.61 -8.30
CA LEU A 23 -11.82 30.32 -8.53
C LEU A 23 -10.45 30.26 -7.84
N LYS A 24 -9.64 31.33 -7.94
CA LYS A 24 -8.34 31.41 -7.26
C LYS A 24 -8.47 31.28 -5.75
N VAL A 25 -9.38 32.05 -5.13
CA VAL A 25 -9.60 32.01 -3.68
C VAL A 25 -10.17 30.66 -3.24
N GLY A 26 -11.11 30.09 -4.00
CA GLY A 26 -11.69 28.79 -3.71
C GLY A 26 -10.68 27.64 -3.81
N ILE A 27 -9.86 27.63 -4.87
CA ILE A 27 -8.78 26.65 -5.03
C ILE A 27 -7.73 26.83 -3.92
N GLY A 28 -7.29 28.06 -3.66
CA GLY A 28 -6.32 28.36 -2.61
C GLY A 28 -6.82 27.94 -1.23
N GLY A 29 -8.07 28.24 -0.89
CA GLY A 29 -8.70 27.82 0.37
C GLY A 29 -8.81 26.31 0.50
N THR A 30 -9.18 25.62 -0.59
CA THR A 30 -9.28 24.15 -0.61
C THR A 30 -7.91 23.49 -0.42
N LEU A 31 -6.88 23.99 -1.11
CA LEU A 31 -5.51 23.51 -0.98
C LEU A 31 -4.96 23.77 0.42
N ALA A 32 -5.21 24.95 0.98
CA ALA A 32 -4.81 25.29 2.34
C ALA A 32 -5.51 24.39 3.36
N PHE A 33 -6.83 24.22 3.25
CA PHE A 33 -7.60 23.33 4.14
C PHE A 33 -7.14 21.87 4.03
N GLY A 34 -6.89 21.38 2.81
CA GLY A 34 -6.35 20.05 2.58
C GLY A 34 -4.96 19.88 3.19
N GLY A 35 -4.06 20.84 2.97
CA GLY A 35 -2.72 20.84 3.54
C GLY A 35 -2.73 20.88 5.07
N ILE A 36 -3.59 21.72 5.67
CA ILE A 36 -3.81 21.79 7.11
C ILE A 36 -4.36 20.45 7.62
N SER A 37 -5.35 19.86 6.94
CA SER A 37 -5.97 18.61 7.38
C SER A 37 -5.00 17.42 7.33
N ILE A 38 -4.12 17.39 6.32
CA ILE A 38 -3.03 16.41 6.22
C ILE A 38 -1.99 16.66 7.32
N TYR A 39 -1.61 17.92 7.55
CA TYR A 39 -0.65 18.29 8.59
C TYR A 39 -1.12 17.89 9.99
N PHE A 40 -2.40 18.16 10.28
CA PHE A 40 -3.05 17.77 11.54
C PHE A 40 -3.54 16.31 11.56
N LYS A 41 -3.30 15.53 10.50
CA LYS A 41 -3.63 14.10 10.40
C LYS A 41 -5.09 13.80 10.75
N ASN A 42 -6.01 14.65 10.27
CA ASN A 42 -7.42 14.60 10.65
C ASN A 42 -8.12 13.37 10.04
N GLU A 43 -8.45 12.36 10.86
CA GLU A 43 -9.09 11.12 10.41
C GLU A 43 -10.38 11.34 9.61
N LYS A 44 -11.22 12.30 10.03
CA LYS A 44 -12.48 12.61 9.33
C LYS A 44 -12.25 13.20 7.94
N PHE A 45 -11.13 13.89 7.73
CA PHE A 45 -10.77 14.37 6.40
C PHE A 45 -10.44 13.19 5.47
N TYR A 46 -9.74 12.17 5.97
CA TYR A 46 -9.44 10.98 5.18
C TYR A 46 -10.71 10.18 4.87
N ASP A 47 -11.53 9.91 5.89
CA ASP A 47 -12.75 9.09 5.75
C ASP A 47 -13.82 9.77 4.87
N SER A 48 -14.12 11.04 5.13
CA SER A 48 -15.23 11.73 4.46
C SER A 48 -14.87 12.34 3.10
N LEU A 49 -13.58 12.58 2.81
CA LEU A 49 -13.17 13.25 1.58
C LEU A 49 -12.18 12.41 0.76
N VAL A 50 -11.05 12.03 1.35
CA VAL A 50 -9.96 11.36 0.61
C VAL A 50 -10.39 9.98 0.11
N MET A 51 -10.94 9.13 0.99
CA MET A 51 -11.33 7.76 0.64
C MET A 51 -12.44 7.72 -0.43
N PRO A 52 -13.53 8.51 -0.35
CA PRO A 52 -14.52 8.60 -1.42
C PRO A 52 -13.95 9.03 -2.76
N MET A 53 -12.96 9.94 -2.78
CA MET A 53 -12.26 10.33 -3.99
C MET A 53 -11.38 9.20 -4.55
N LEU A 54 -10.61 8.52 -3.70
CA LEU A 54 -9.79 7.36 -4.11
C LEU A 54 -10.63 6.19 -4.62
N HIS A 55 -11.85 6.02 -4.12
CA HIS A 55 -12.80 5.01 -4.59
C HIS A 55 -13.38 5.28 -5.98
N LYS A 56 -13.21 6.51 -6.51
CA LYS A 56 -13.55 6.84 -7.91
C LYS A 56 -12.44 6.50 -8.91
N LEU A 57 -11.20 6.30 -8.42
CA LEU A 57 -10.08 5.90 -9.25
C LEU A 57 -10.10 4.38 -9.49
N GLU A 58 -9.50 3.97 -10.61
CA GLU A 58 -9.18 2.57 -10.89
C GLU A 58 -8.44 1.94 -9.69
N PRO A 59 -8.78 0.71 -9.25
CA PRO A 59 -8.27 0.18 -7.98
C PRO A 59 -6.75 0.09 -7.91
N GLU A 60 -6.09 -0.25 -9.03
CA GLU A 60 -4.62 -0.31 -9.08
C GLU A 60 -3.99 1.08 -9.00
N THR A 61 -4.60 2.09 -9.62
CA THR A 61 -4.13 3.48 -9.53
C THR A 61 -4.32 4.02 -8.12
N ALA A 62 -5.48 3.79 -7.51
CA ALA A 62 -5.75 4.18 -6.13
C ALA A 62 -4.75 3.55 -5.15
N HIS A 63 -4.43 2.27 -5.36
CA HIS A 63 -3.42 1.56 -4.57
C HIS A 63 -2.04 2.21 -4.70
N ASN A 64 -1.59 2.50 -5.94
CA ASN A 64 -0.31 3.17 -6.16
C ASN A 64 -0.26 4.56 -5.51
N VAL A 65 -1.36 5.32 -5.54
CA VAL A 65 -1.48 6.60 -4.84
C VAL A 65 -1.37 6.41 -3.33
N ALA A 66 -1.99 5.37 -2.76
CA ALA A 66 -1.91 5.08 -1.33
C ALA A 66 -0.49 4.70 -0.89
N VAL A 67 0.22 3.87 -1.66
CA VAL A 67 1.64 3.53 -1.40
C VAL A 67 2.52 4.78 -1.49
N MET A 68 2.30 5.63 -2.50
CA MET A 68 3.02 6.90 -2.63
C MET A 68 2.74 7.84 -1.46
N ALA A 69 1.49 7.95 -1.01
CA ALA A 69 1.13 8.76 0.15
C ALA A 69 1.82 8.25 1.42
N ALA A 70 1.84 6.93 1.64
CA ALA A 70 2.53 6.33 2.77
C ALA A 70 4.06 6.57 2.70
N LYS A 71 4.68 6.39 1.53
CA LYS A 71 6.10 6.68 1.28
C LYS A 71 6.50 8.11 1.66
N TYR A 72 5.66 9.09 1.32
CA TYR A 72 5.90 10.50 1.64
C TYR A 72 5.31 10.95 2.99
N ASN A 73 4.88 10.01 3.85
CA ASN A 73 4.27 10.31 5.16
C ASN A 73 3.05 11.24 5.10
N LEU A 74 2.28 11.18 4.01
CA LEU A 74 1.01 11.89 3.82
C LEU A 74 -0.19 11.09 4.36
N VAL A 75 0.09 10.11 5.21
CA VAL A 75 -0.89 9.24 5.87
C VAL A 75 -1.03 9.65 7.35
N PRO A 76 -2.17 9.35 7.99
CA PRO A 76 -2.34 9.55 9.42
C PRO A 76 -1.24 8.82 10.20
N GLU A 77 -0.68 9.47 11.21
CA GLU A 77 0.22 8.81 12.17
C GLU A 77 -0.57 8.54 13.43
N VAL A 78 -0.54 7.28 13.86
CA VAL A 78 -1.20 6.81 15.06
C VAL A 78 -0.13 6.59 16.12
N ASN A 79 -0.23 7.35 17.21
CA ASN A 79 0.58 7.07 18.39
C ASN A 79 -0.09 5.95 19.19
N LEU A 80 0.35 4.71 18.97
CA LEU A 80 -0.14 3.56 19.72
C LEU A 80 0.18 3.75 21.20
N LYS A 81 -0.86 3.85 22.02
CA LYS A 81 -0.69 3.76 23.47
C LYS A 81 -0.26 2.34 23.82
N GLU A 82 0.79 2.22 24.63
CA GLU A 82 1.22 0.95 25.18
C GLU A 82 0.07 0.34 25.99
N SER A 83 -0.21 -0.93 25.74
CA SER A 83 -1.30 -1.67 26.36
C SER A 83 -0.92 -3.13 26.44
N GLU A 84 -0.60 -3.60 27.66
CA GLU A 84 -0.24 -4.99 27.93
C GLU A 84 -1.31 -5.98 27.44
N LEU A 85 -2.59 -5.55 27.36
CA LEU A 85 -3.70 -6.38 26.90
C LEU A 85 -3.67 -6.69 25.39
N LEU A 86 -3.06 -5.82 24.59
CA LEU A 86 -2.97 -5.98 23.13
C LEU A 86 -1.60 -6.50 22.70
N GLU A 87 -0.62 -6.49 23.59
CA GLU A 87 0.69 -7.03 23.30
C GLU A 87 0.61 -8.53 23.02
N SER A 88 1.32 -8.96 21.97
CA SER A 88 1.37 -10.35 21.55
C SER A 88 2.82 -10.76 21.28
N ARG A 89 3.20 -11.94 21.74
CA ARG A 89 4.53 -12.51 21.47
C ARG A 89 4.41 -13.75 20.59
N VAL A 90 5.01 -13.70 19.41
CA VAL A 90 5.00 -14.81 18.44
C VAL A 90 6.40 -14.96 17.85
N LEU A 91 6.95 -16.18 17.82
CA LEU A 91 8.31 -16.46 17.31
C LEU A 91 9.39 -15.59 17.97
N ASN A 92 9.28 -15.34 19.28
CA ASN A 92 10.11 -14.42 20.07
C ASN A 92 10.06 -12.94 19.65
N LEU A 93 9.23 -12.58 18.67
CA LEU A 93 8.97 -11.20 18.27
C LEU A 93 7.85 -10.61 19.15
N LEU A 94 8.03 -9.36 19.56
CA LEU A 94 7.02 -8.60 20.30
C LEU A 94 6.21 -7.72 19.33
N PHE A 95 4.90 -7.89 19.35
CA PHE A 95 3.94 -7.07 18.62
C PHE A 95 3.18 -6.21 19.63
N LYS A 96 3.18 -4.88 19.44
CA LYS A 96 2.49 -3.91 20.29
C LYS A 96 0.97 -4.08 20.24
N THR A 97 0.46 -4.51 19.09
CA THR A 97 -0.94 -4.87 18.87
C THR A 97 -1.00 -6.09 17.96
N PRO A 98 -2.10 -6.87 17.95
CA PRO A 98 -2.22 -8.01 17.05
C PRO A 98 -2.54 -7.59 15.60
N ILE A 99 -2.49 -6.28 15.29
CA ILE A 99 -2.90 -5.72 14.00
C ILE A 99 -1.65 -5.41 13.17
N GLY A 100 -1.62 -5.95 11.96
CA GLY A 100 -0.58 -5.64 10.98
C GLY A 100 -1.12 -5.58 9.56
N LEU A 101 -0.25 -5.16 8.66
CA LEU A 101 -0.55 -5.05 7.24
C LEU A 101 -0.02 -6.27 6.49
N ALA A 102 -0.93 -6.98 5.82
CA ALA A 102 -0.62 -8.18 5.06
C ALA A 102 0.22 -7.89 3.79
N ALA A 103 0.89 -8.92 3.28
CA ALA A 103 1.58 -8.86 2.01
C ALA A 103 0.65 -8.53 0.85
N GLY A 104 1.24 -8.01 -0.22
CA GLY A 104 0.55 -7.57 -1.42
C GLY A 104 0.13 -6.11 -1.39
N PHE A 105 0.19 -5.44 -0.23
CA PHE A 105 0.07 -3.97 -0.17
C PHE A 105 1.39 -3.30 -0.58
N ASP A 106 2.41 -3.32 0.27
CA ASP A 106 3.73 -2.80 -0.08
C ASP A 106 4.60 -3.91 -0.68
N LYS A 107 4.40 -4.18 -1.97
CA LYS A 107 5.08 -5.29 -2.67
C LYS A 107 6.59 -5.10 -2.80
N ASN A 108 7.03 -3.84 -2.79
CA ASN A 108 8.36 -3.44 -3.19
C ASN A 108 9.16 -2.77 -2.06
N GLY A 109 8.61 -2.71 -0.85
CA GLY A 109 9.24 -2.11 0.32
C GLY A 109 9.41 -0.60 0.21
N GLU A 110 8.47 0.09 -0.46
CA GLU A 110 8.57 1.52 -0.76
C GLU A 110 8.07 2.41 0.36
N ALA A 111 7.22 1.90 1.25
CA ALA A 111 6.44 2.71 2.19
C ALA A 111 6.47 2.18 3.63
N VAL A 112 7.36 1.25 3.95
CA VAL A 112 7.45 0.55 5.24
C VAL A 112 7.41 1.52 6.44
N GLU A 113 8.22 2.58 6.44
CA GLU A 113 8.26 3.54 7.56
C GLU A 113 6.95 4.31 7.72
N GLY A 114 6.33 4.71 6.62
CA GLY A 114 5.03 5.39 6.63
C GLY A 114 3.93 4.47 7.16
N LEU A 115 3.97 3.19 6.78
CA LEU A 115 3.02 2.18 7.25
C LEU A 115 3.21 1.86 8.73
N PHE A 116 4.45 1.82 9.24
CA PHE A 116 4.70 1.72 10.68
C PHE A 116 4.12 2.90 11.47
N LYS A 117 4.18 4.12 10.91
CA LYS A 117 3.59 5.31 11.53
C LYS A 117 2.07 5.26 11.57
N MET A 118 1.41 4.52 10.69
CA MET A 118 -0.05 4.35 10.71
C MET A 118 -0.55 3.48 11.88
N GLY A 119 0.35 2.95 12.72
CA GLY A 119 -0.02 2.14 13.90
C GLY A 119 -0.13 0.65 13.63
N PHE A 120 0.34 0.16 12.48
CA PHE A 120 0.51 -1.27 12.27
C PHE A 120 1.67 -1.79 13.12
N SER A 121 1.42 -2.84 13.91
CA SER A 121 2.47 -3.46 14.73
C SER A 121 3.41 -4.33 13.89
N PHE A 122 3.00 -4.70 12.68
CA PHE A 122 3.87 -5.33 11.70
C PHE A 122 3.42 -5.00 10.27
N VAL A 123 4.38 -5.01 9.35
CA VAL A 123 4.14 -4.84 7.91
C VAL A 123 4.84 -5.98 7.18
N GLU A 124 4.10 -6.69 6.35
CA GLU A 124 4.64 -7.76 5.51
C GLU A 124 4.85 -7.22 4.08
N VAL A 125 6.11 -7.08 3.65
CA VAL A 125 6.49 -6.65 2.30
C VAL A 125 6.44 -7.83 1.34
N GLY A 126 6.08 -7.58 0.08
CA GLY A 126 6.12 -8.58 -0.99
C GLY A 126 4.73 -8.99 -1.50
N SER A 127 4.57 -10.13 -2.17
CA SER A 127 5.61 -11.13 -2.44
C SER A 127 6.70 -10.63 -3.39
N VAL A 128 7.95 -10.77 -2.95
CA VAL A 128 9.14 -10.40 -3.74
C VAL A 128 9.65 -11.62 -4.49
N THR A 129 10.00 -11.47 -5.77
CA THR A 129 10.55 -12.55 -6.60
C THR A 129 12.04 -12.32 -6.87
N PRO A 130 12.85 -13.37 -7.13
CA PRO A 130 14.28 -13.21 -7.41
C PRO A 130 14.59 -12.17 -8.48
N LEU A 131 13.99 -12.35 -9.66
CA LEU A 131 14.09 -11.42 -10.77
C LEU A 131 12.89 -10.46 -10.79
N PRO A 132 13.06 -9.24 -11.33
CA PRO A 132 11.95 -8.33 -11.56
C PRO A 132 10.94 -8.94 -12.54
N GLN A 133 9.65 -8.72 -12.30
CA GLN A 133 8.62 -9.11 -13.25
C GLN A 133 7.39 -8.19 -13.15
N PRO A 134 6.75 -7.85 -14.28
CA PRO A 134 5.63 -6.91 -14.30
C PRO A 134 4.31 -7.49 -13.75
N GLY A 135 4.23 -8.81 -13.60
CA GLY A 135 2.99 -9.54 -13.27
C GLY A 135 2.07 -9.75 -14.49
N ASN A 136 0.80 -10.04 -14.23
CA ASN A 136 -0.21 -10.27 -15.27
C ASN A 136 -0.67 -8.94 -15.92
N PRO A 137 -1.19 -8.96 -17.16
CA PRO A 137 -1.75 -7.77 -17.81
C PRO A 137 -2.89 -7.11 -17.02
N LYS A 138 -3.04 -5.80 -17.16
CA LYS A 138 -4.14 -5.02 -16.57
C LYS A 138 -5.41 -5.10 -17.45
N PRO A 139 -6.62 -4.94 -16.88
CA PRO A 139 -6.94 -4.79 -15.45
C PRO A 139 -6.86 -6.12 -14.70
N ARG A 140 -6.35 -6.07 -13.46
CA ARG A 140 -6.01 -7.24 -12.65
C ARG A 140 -6.40 -7.14 -11.19
N VAL A 141 -7.14 -6.10 -10.82
CA VAL A 141 -7.73 -5.90 -9.50
C VAL A 141 -9.09 -5.24 -9.67
N PHE A 142 -10.08 -5.75 -8.93
CA PHE A 142 -11.48 -5.37 -9.06
C PHE A 142 -12.06 -5.23 -7.65
N ARG A 143 -12.82 -4.15 -7.41
CA ARG A 143 -13.55 -3.93 -6.15
C ARG A 143 -14.98 -4.41 -6.34
N LEU A 144 -15.45 -5.24 -5.43
CA LEU A 144 -16.84 -5.65 -5.28
C LEU A 144 -17.37 -4.90 -4.05
N LYS A 145 -18.01 -3.74 -4.27
CA LYS A 145 -18.32 -2.80 -3.19
C LYS A 145 -19.42 -3.34 -2.28
N GLU A 146 -20.40 -4.00 -2.90
CA GLU A 146 -21.56 -4.60 -2.26
C GLU A 146 -21.13 -5.75 -1.32
N ASP A 147 -20.10 -6.49 -1.71
CA ASP A 147 -19.56 -7.63 -0.96
C ASP A 147 -18.41 -7.26 -0.01
N LEU A 148 -18.04 -5.97 0.05
CA LEU A 148 -16.83 -5.50 0.75
C LEU A 148 -15.57 -6.30 0.38
N ALA A 149 -15.45 -6.69 -0.89
CA ALA A 149 -14.45 -7.63 -1.36
C ALA A 149 -13.57 -7.08 -2.49
N ILE A 150 -12.41 -7.71 -2.68
CA ILE A 150 -11.47 -7.42 -3.76
C ILE A 150 -11.08 -8.73 -4.45
N ILE A 151 -11.22 -8.78 -5.77
CA ILE A 151 -10.66 -9.86 -6.59
C ILE A 151 -9.40 -9.35 -7.26
N ASN A 152 -8.29 -10.10 -7.17
CA ASN A 152 -7.07 -9.76 -7.87
C ASN A 152 -6.39 -10.96 -8.53
N ARG A 153 -5.65 -10.66 -9.60
CA ARG A 153 -4.85 -11.60 -10.38
C ARG A 153 -3.51 -10.96 -10.74
N TYR A 154 -2.84 -10.36 -9.77
CA TYR A 154 -1.60 -9.60 -10.01
C TYR A 154 -0.48 -10.41 -10.64
N GLY A 155 -0.31 -11.67 -10.24
CA GLY A 155 0.78 -12.50 -10.77
C GLY A 155 2.16 -12.10 -10.25
N PHE A 156 2.30 -11.71 -8.98
CA PHE A 156 3.56 -11.30 -8.33
C PHE A 156 4.31 -10.26 -9.16
N ASN A 157 3.69 -9.09 -9.36
CA ASN A 157 4.44 -7.94 -9.85
C ASN A 157 5.44 -7.49 -8.76
N SER A 158 6.73 -7.50 -9.07
CA SER A 158 7.82 -7.24 -8.13
C SER A 158 9.00 -6.62 -8.86
N ASP A 159 9.71 -5.72 -8.19
CA ASP A 159 10.95 -5.10 -8.69
C ASP A 159 12.18 -6.01 -8.59
N GLY A 160 12.04 -7.22 -8.04
CA GLY A 160 13.13 -8.17 -7.87
C GLY A 160 13.82 -8.07 -6.50
N HIS A 161 14.60 -9.10 -6.15
CA HIS A 161 15.28 -9.16 -4.86
C HIS A 161 16.25 -7.99 -4.64
N GLU A 162 16.99 -7.58 -5.68
CA GLU A 162 18.02 -6.55 -5.54
C GLU A 162 17.42 -5.20 -5.15
N ALA A 163 16.47 -4.70 -5.96
CA ALA A 163 15.84 -3.41 -5.73
C ALA A 163 15.08 -3.35 -4.39
N VAL A 164 14.39 -4.44 -4.01
CA VAL A 164 13.68 -4.47 -2.73
C VAL A 164 14.67 -4.55 -1.57
N TYR A 165 15.75 -5.32 -1.68
CA TYR A 165 16.77 -5.38 -0.64
C TYR A 165 17.46 -4.05 -0.42
N GLU A 166 17.81 -3.31 -1.49
CA GLU A 166 18.38 -1.97 -1.37
C GLU A 166 17.49 -1.03 -0.56
N ARG A 167 16.16 -1.08 -0.75
CA ARG A 167 15.21 -0.27 0.04
C ARG A 167 15.12 -0.75 1.48
N LEU A 168 14.98 -2.06 1.71
CA LEU A 168 14.81 -2.61 3.05
C LEU A 168 16.08 -2.51 3.91
N SER A 169 17.27 -2.58 3.30
CA SER A 169 18.56 -2.42 3.98
C SER A 169 18.83 -0.99 4.47
N GLN A 170 18.11 0.01 3.96
CA GLN A 170 18.17 1.39 4.47
C GLN A 170 17.37 1.59 5.75
N LEU A 171 16.48 0.66 6.09
CA LEU A 171 15.71 0.71 7.33
C LEU A 171 16.63 0.36 8.52
N PRO A 172 16.28 0.80 9.75
CA PRO A 172 16.94 0.32 10.95
C PRO A 172 16.98 -1.22 10.98
N PRO A 173 17.99 -1.84 11.60
CA PRO A 173 18.11 -3.31 11.63
C PRO A 173 16.95 -3.96 12.40
N PRO A 174 16.75 -5.29 12.25
CA PRO A 174 15.76 -6.05 13.04
C PRO A 174 15.82 -5.72 14.53
N GLY A 175 14.65 -5.65 15.17
CA GLY A 175 14.50 -5.25 16.58
C GLY A 175 14.69 -3.76 16.91
N HIS A 176 15.16 -2.93 15.97
CA HIS A 176 15.39 -1.48 16.20
C HIS A 176 14.39 -0.59 15.43
N ARG A 177 13.29 -1.18 14.97
CA ARG A 177 12.25 -0.51 14.18
C ARG A 177 11.06 -0.14 15.07
N LYS A 178 10.18 0.74 14.56
CA LYS A 178 8.91 1.09 15.21
C LYS A 178 7.95 -0.12 15.33
N ALA A 179 8.06 -1.06 14.40
CA ALA A 179 7.21 -2.25 14.24
C ALA A 179 7.98 -3.36 13.52
N VAL A 180 7.42 -4.58 13.52
CA VAL A 180 8.03 -5.78 12.95
C VAL A 180 7.94 -5.78 11.42
N LEU A 181 9.04 -6.09 10.74
CA LEU A 181 9.08 -6.24 9.28
C LEU A 181 9.08 -7.71 8.86
N GLY A 182 8.03 -8.12 8.15
CA GLY A 182 7.98 -9.38 7.43
C GLY A 182 8.42 -9.22 5.97
N VAL A 183 9.06 -10.24 5.41
CA VAL A 183 9.28 -10.32 3.95
C VAL A 183 8.68 -11.61 3.39
N ASN A 184 7.70 -11.42 2.52
CA ASN A 184 7.02 -12.48 1.79
C ASN A 184 7.79 -12.81 0.51
N LEU A 185 8.24 -14.05 0.41
CA LEU A 185 9.01 -14.58 -0.69
C LEU A 185 8.09 -15.25 -1.70
N GLY A 186 8.28 -14.91 -2.96
CA GLY A 186 7.62 -15.53 -4.09
C GLY A 186 8.65 -16.04 -5.10
N LYS A 187 8.15 -16.80 -6.08
CA LYS A 187 8.95 -17.33 -7.19
C LYS A 187 8.68 -16.57 -8.48
N ASN A 188 9.64 -16.59 -9.39
CA ASN A 188 9.40 -16.09 -10.74
C ASN A 188 8.47 -17.02 -11.53
N LYS A 189 7.65 -16.45 -12.42
CA LYS A 189 6.70 -17.23 -13.25
C LYS A 189 7.42 -18.30 -14.09
N ASN A 190 8.57 -17.94 -14.66
CA ASN A 190 9.35 -18.75 -15.58
C ASN A 190 10.55 -19.45 -14.92
N SER A 191 10.64 -19.45 -13.58
CA SER A 191 11.72 -20.17 -12.89
C SER A 191 11.56 -21.68 -13.09
N VAL A 192 12.67 -22.38 -13.34
CA VAL A 192 12.68 -23.84 -13.47
C VAL A 192 12.70 -24.51 -12.09
N ASP A 193 13.45 -23.94 -11.16
CA ASP A 193 13.58 -24.45 -9.78
C ASP A 193 12.97 -23.46 -8.78
N HIS A 194 11.77 -23.78 -8.34
CA HIS A 194 11.03 -22.95 -7.39
C HIS A 194 11.59 -23.02 -5.97
N VAL A 195 12.25 -24.12 -5.59
CA VAL A 195 12.91 -24.23 -4.27
C VAL A 195 14.06 -23.23 -4.23
N GLN A 196 14.83 -23.17 -5.32
CA GLN A 196 15.97 -22.27 -5.42
C GLN A 196 15.56 -20.79 -5.31
N ASP A 197 14.43 -20.39 -5.91
CA ASP A 197 13.90 -19.02 -5.76
C ASP A 197 13.68 -18.65 -4.29
N PHE A 198 13.11 -19.57 -3.50
CA PHE A 198 12.90 -19.35 -2.07
C PHE A 198 14.22 -19.34 -1.27
N ILE A 199 15.16 -20.24 -1.58
CA ILE A 199 16.49 -20.26 -0.94
C ILE A 199 17.21 -18.93 -1.17
N LEU A 200 17.15 -18.39 -2.40
CA LEU A 200 17.72 -17.09 -2.73
C LEU A 200 17.05 -15.97 -1.92
N GLY A 201 15.73 -16.03 -1.75
CA GLY A 201 14.98 -15.08 -0.93
C GLY A 201 15.39 -15.11 0.54
N VAL A 202 15.48 -16.31 1.12
CA VAL A 202 15.92 -16.50 2.52
C VAL A 202 17.32 -15.95 2.73
N LYS A 203 18.27 -16.27 1.83
CA LYS A 203 19.65 -15.77 1.91
C LYS A 203 19.74 -14.25 1.79
N LYS A 204 18.94 -13.65 0.89
CA LYS A 204 18.98 -12.21 0.63
C LYS A 204 18.30 -11.41 1.75
N PHE A 205 17.11 -11.81 2.19
CA PHE A 205 16.29 -11.02 3.13
C PHE A 205 16.44 -11.42 4.59
N GLY A 206 16.99 -12.59 4.90
CA GLY A 206 17.24 -13.03 6.28
C GLY A 206 17.97 -12.01 7.17
N PRO A 207 19.00 -11.29 6.67
CA PRO A 207 19.68 -10.26 7.47
C PRO A 207 18.84 -9.01 7.77
N VAL A 208 17.80 -8.72 6.97
CA VAL A 208 17.04 -7.46 7.08
C VAL A 208 15.61 -7.66 7.58
N ALA A 209 15.02 -8.85 7.46
CA ALA A 209 13.66 -9.12 7.91
C ALA A 209 13.62 -9.59 9.38
N ASP A 210 12.56 -9.25 10.11
CA ASP A 210 12.30 -9.84 11.43
C ASP A 210 11.69 -11.25 11.28
N TYR A 211 10.91 -11.48 10.22
CA TYR A 211 10.46 -12.82 9.81
C TYR A 211 10.33 -12.95 8.29
N LEU A 212 10.34 -14.19 7.81
CA LEU A 212 10.17 -14.52 6.39
C LEU A 212 8.92 -15.36 6.19
N VAL A 213 8.22 -15.14 5.08
CA VAL A 213 7.05 -15.92 4.66
C VAL A 213 7.34 -16.59 3.34
N ILE A 214 7.09 -17.89 3.23
CA ILE A 214 7.18 -18.64 1.97
C ILE A 214 5.78 -18.76 1.39
N ASN A 215 5.51 -18.04 0.29
CA ASN A 215 4.19 -18.04 -0.32
C ASN A 215 3.96 -19.24 -1.23
N ILE A 216 3.35 -20.29 -0.68
CA ILE A 216 2.96 -21.52 -1.39
C ILE A 216 1.50 -21.52 -1.87
N SER A 217 0.69 -20.53 -1.50
CA SER A 217 -0.79 -20.56 -1.60
C SER A 217 -1.35 -19.98 -2.91
N ARG A 218 -0.54 -19.93 -3.98
CA ARG A 218 -0.92 -19.15 -5.17
C ARG A 218 -1.86 -19.90 -6.12
N ILE A 219 -3.15 -19.57 -6.06
CA ILE A 219 -4.21 -20.06 -6.97
C ILE A 219 -4.00 -19.61 -8.44
N ASN A 220 -3.27 -18.50 -8.67
CA ASN A 220 -3.12 -17.86 -9.98
C ASN A 220 -2.00 -18.43 -10.89
N THR A 221 -1.53 -19.64 -10.63
CA THR A 221 -0.58 -20.35 -11.52
C THR A 221 -0.90 -21.82 -11.50
N TYR A 222 -1.08 -22.41 -12.68
CA TYR A 222 -1.65 -23.74 -12.95
C TYR A 222 -0.99 -24.95 -12.25
N HIS A 223 0.01 -24.78 -11.37
CA HIS A 223 0.78 -25.88 -10.77
C HIS A 223 0.98 -25.84 -9.25
N TRP A 224 0.44 -24.87 -8.50
CA TRP A 224 0.77 -24.73 -7.06
C TRP A 224 -0.02 -25.60 -6.10
N CYS A 225 -1.29 -25.92 -6.36
CA CYS A 225 -2.05 -26.77 -5.44
C CYS A 225 -1.37 -28.13 -5.18
N GLY A 226 -0.49 -28.59 -6.06
CA GLY A 226 0.30 -29.81 -5.87
C GLY A 226 1.32 -29.76 -4.73
N TRP A 227 1.78 -28.57 -4.28
CA TRP A 227 2.77 -28.47 -3.19
C TRP A 227 2.13 -28.62 -1.80
N CYS A 228 1.00 -27.96 -1.55
CA CYS A 228 0.22 -28.22 -0.32
C CYS A 228 -0.23 -29.69 -0.26
N CYS A 229 -0.62 -30.29 -1.39
CA CYS A 229 -1.06 -31.68 -1.42
C CYS A 229 0.07 -32.73 -1.29
N LYS A 230 1.35 -32.33 -1.29
CA LYS A 230 2.49 -33.25 -1.09
C LYS A 230 3.01 -33.28 0.35
N TRP A 231 2.46 -32.45 1.24
CA TRP A 231 2.72 -32.56 2.68
C TRP A 231 1.85 -33.67 3.27
N PRO A 232 2.40 -34.83 3.70
CA PRO A 232 1.58 -35.99 4.03
C PRO A 232 0.73 -35.86 5.30
N ARG A 233 0.81 -34.77 6.06
CA ARG A 233 0.05 -34.56 7.31
C ARG A 233 -0.19 -33.07 7.58
N CYS A 234 -1.31 -32.56 7.08
CA CYS A 234 -2.00 -31.41 7.65
C CYS A 234 -3.50 -31.71 7.66
N LEU A 235 -3.87 -32.73 8.43
CA LEU A 235 -5.04 -32.88 9.29
C LEU A 235 -4.85 -34.17 10.11
#